data_AF-A0A3D4DVK4-F1
#
_entry.id   AF-A0A3D4DVK4-F1
#
_cell.length_a   1.000
_cell.length_b   1.000
_cell.length_c   1.000
_cell.angle_alpha   90.00
_cell.angle_beta   90.00
_cell.angle_gamma   90.00
#
_symmetry.space_group_name_H-M   'P 1'
#
loop_
_entity.id
_entity.type
_entity.pdbx_description
1 polymer ?
#
loop_
_entity_poly.entity_id
_entity_poly.type
_entity_poly.pdbx_seq_one_letter_code
_entity_poly.pdbx_strand_id
1 'polypeptide(L)' 'ATFGIVDLFAGPGGLGEGFASLVEDGHAPFRIGISVEKEASAHRTLTLRAFLREYQALHGALP' A
#
# COMPACT_ATOMS: atom_id res chain seq x y z
N ALA A 1 -12.86 -10.98 7.11
CA ALA A 1 -11.59 -11.09 7.87
C ALA A 1 -10.64 -9.99 7.41
N THR A 2 -9.62 -9.64 8.20
CA THR A 2 -8.60 -8.65 7.81
C THR A 2 -7.22 -9.30 7.83
N PHE A 3 -6.46 -9.08 6.76
CA PHE A 3 -5.16 -9.68 6.50
C PHE A 3 -4.09 -8.59 6.39
N GLY A 4 -3.02 -8.74 7.17
CA GLY A 4 -1.83 -7.89 7.07
C GLY A 4 -0.89 -8.40 5.98
N ILE A 5 -0.36 -7.48 5.17
CA ILE A 5 0.61 -7.78 4.12
C ILE A 5 1.99 -7.30 4.55
N VAL A 6 2.98 -8.17 4.41
CA VAL A 6 4.41 -7.87 4.46
C VAL A 6 4.98 -8.16 3.07
N ASP A 7 5.47 -7.11 2.41
CA ASP A 7 5.99 -7.20 1.04
C ASP A 7 7.53 -7.15 1.05
N LEU A 8 8.17 -8.21 0.56
CA LEU A 8 9.61 -8.36 0.51
C LEU A 8 10.06 -8.30 -0.95
N PHE A 9 11.06 -7.47 -1.26
CA PHE A 9 11.45 -7.15 -2.64
C PHE A 9 10.29 -6.51 -3.42
N ALA A 10 9.66 -5.54 -2.77
CA ALA A 10 8.39 -4.96 -3.22
C ALA A 10 8.50 -4.25 -4.59
N GLY A 11 9.70 -3.91 -5.05
CA GLY A 11 9.90 -3.05 -6.20
C GLY A 11 9.11 -1.75 -6.01
N PRO A 12 8.38 -1.27 -7.03
CA PRO A 12 7.53 -0.08 -6.88
C PRO A 12 6.21 -0.34 -6.11
N GLY A 13 5.97 -1.56 -5.61
CA GLY A 13 4.82 -1.89 -4.74
C GLY A 13 3.55 -2.34 -5.44
N GLY A 14 3.60 -2.68 -6.73
CA GLY A 14 2.39 -2.98 -7.51
C GLY A 14 1.56 -4.13 -6.96
N LEU A 15 2.20 -5.17 -6.41
CA LEU A 15 1.50 -6.33 -5.85
C LEU A 15 0.71 -5.95 -4.58
N GLY A 16 1.37 -5.32 -3.60
CA GLY A 16 0.74 -4.87 -2.36
C GLY A 16 -0.44 -3.93 -2.63
N GLU A 17 -0.28 -2.96 -3.55
CA GLU A 17 -1.37 -2.06 -3.96
C GLU A 17 -2.52 -2.81 -4.63
N GLY A 18 -2.21 -3.82 -5.45
CA GLY A 18 -3.23 -4.69 -6.04
C GLY A 18 -4.10 -5.37 -5.00
N PHE A 19 -3.50 -5.94 -3.95
CA PHE A 19 -4.27 -6.50 -2.83
C PHE A 19 -5.06 -5.44 -2.06
N ALA A 20 -4.44 -4.30 -1.74
CA ALA A 20 -5.08 -3.22 -0.99
C ALA A 20 -6.24 -2.56 -1.75
N SER A 21 -6.28 -2.69 -3.08
CA SER A 21 -7.38 -2.19 -3.92
C SER A 21 -8.65 -3.03 -3.82
N LEU A 22 -8.59 -4.26 -3.28
CA LEU A 22 -9.77 -5.10 -3.14
C LEU A 22 -10.69 -4.54 -2.07
N VAL A 23 -11.93 -4.25 -2.48
CA VAL A 23 -13.04 -3.92 -1.59
C VAL A 23 -14.17 -4.89 -1.85
N GLU A 24 -14.63 -5.56 -0.81
CA GLU A 24 -15.71 -6.54 -0.84
C GLU A 24 -16.75 -6.13 0.20
N ASP A 25 -18.01 -5.89 -0.22
CA ASP A 25 -19.10 -5.44 0.65
C ASP A 25 -18.76 -4.22 1.53
N GLY A 26 -17.99 -3.28 0.98
CA GLY A 26 -17.52 -2.08 1.69
C GLY A 26 -16.37 -2.32 2.68
N HIS A 27 -15.84 -3.54 2.74
CA HIS A 27 -14.71 -3.93 3.56
C HIS A 27 -13.44 -4.08 2.71
N ALA A 28 -12.32 -3.52 3.17
CA ALA A 28 -11.01 -3.70 2.56
C ALA A 28 -10.22 -4.75 3.37
N PRO A 29 -10.22 -6.03 2.95
CA PRO A 29 -9.66 -7.12 3.74
C PRO A 29 -8.14 -7.12 3.79
N PHE A 30 -7.44 -6.44 2.89
CA PHE A 30 -5.98 -6.45 2.82
C PHE A 30 -5.40 -5.10 3.21
N ARG A 31 -4.50 -5.09 4.20
CA ARG A 31 -3.79 -3.89 4.66
C ARG A 31 -2.29 -4.09 4.56
N ILE A 32 -1.62 -3.23 3.80
CA ILE A 32 -0.16 -3.21 3.69
C ILE A 32 0.41 -2.65 5.00
N GLY A 33 1.15 -3.47 5.73
CA GLY A 33 1.82 -3.06 6.96
C GLY A 33 3.25 -2.60 6.72
N ILE A 34 4.04 -3.44 6.03
CA ILE A 34 5.47 -3.18 5.78
C ILE A 34 5.81 -3.58 4.34
N SER A 35 6.61 -2.75 3.66
CA SER A 35 7.22 -3.06 2.37
C SER A 35 8.72 -2.81 2.44
N VAL A 36 9.53 -3.76 1.95
CA VAL A 36 10.99 -3.69 1.97
C VAL A 36 11.51 -3.74 0.53
N GLU A 37 12.32 -2.73 0.17
CA GLU A 37 12.97 -2.62 -1.14
C GLU A 37 14.35 -1.97 -1.01
N LYS A 38 15.32 -2.45 -1.79
CA LYS A 38 16.70 -1.96 -1.80
C LYS A 38 16.94 -0.89 -2.87
N GLU A 39 16.32 -1.03 -4.04
CA GLU A 39 16.50 -0.11 -5.14
C GLU A 39 15.86 1.25 -4.80
N ALA A 40 16.65 2.32 -4.89
CA ALA A 40 16.26 3.62 -4.37
C ALA A 40 15.07 4.25 -5.10
N SER A 41 14.93 4.05 -6.42
CA SER A 41 13.82 4.61 -7.20
C SER A 41 12.48 3.92 -6.91
N ALA A 42 12.50 2.61 -6.78
CA ALA A 42 11.40 1.76 -6.36
C ALA A 42 11.01 2.07 -4.91
N HIS A 43 11.98 2.18 -4.00
CA HIS A 43 11.74 2.59 -2.62
C HIS A 43 11.08 3.98 -2.52
N ARG A 44 11.54 4.98 -3.29
CA ARG A 44 10.87 6.29 -3.33
C ARG A 44 9.42 6.19 -3.79
N THR A 45 9.14 5.30 -4.75
CA THR A 45 7.78 5.03 -5.22
C THR A 45 6.93 4.41 -4.12
N LEU A 46 7.46 3.43 -3.37
CA LEU A 46 6.80 2.86 -2.20
C LEU A 46 6.46 3.91 -1.14
N THR A 47 7.43 4.76 -0.77
CA THR A 47 7.22 5.83 0.21
C THR A 47 6.11 6.79 -0.24
N LEU A 48 6.13 7.23 -1.50
CA LEU A 48 5.11 8.14 -2.03
C LEU A 48 3.72 7.48 -2.01
N ARG A 49 3.61 6.24 -2.46
CA ARG A 49 2.33 5.51 -2.46
C ARG A 49 1.80 5.29 -1.05
N ALA A 50 2.67 4.93 -0.11
CA ALA A 50 2.30 4.81 1.30
C ALA A 50 1.77 6.13 1.86
N PHE A 51 2.46 7.24 1.59
CA PHE A 51 1.99 8.57 1.98
C PHE A 51 0.62 8.91 1.38
N LEU A 52 0.44 8.76 0.06
CA LEU A 52 -0.81 9.10 -0.61
C LEU A 52 -1.98 8.26 -0.09
N ARG A 53 -1.77 6.96 0.15
CA ARG A 53 -2.78 6.06 0.72
C ARG A 53 -3.19 6.49 2.13
N GLU A 54 -2.22 6.73 3.01
CA GLU A 54 -2.52 7.18 4.39
C GLU A 54 -3.17 8.56 4.39
N TYR A 55 -2.73 9.48 3.54
CA TYR A 55 -3.33 10.80 3.41
C TYR A 55 -4.79 10.69 2.95
N GLN A 56 -5.07 9.89 1.92
CA GLN A 56 -6.44 9.66 1.45
C GLN A 56 -7.31 9.01 2.52
N ALA A 57 -6.78 8.06 3.29
CA ALA A 57 -7.50 7.42 4.38
C ALA A 57 -7.86 8.40 5.51
N LEU A 58 -6.97 9.36 5.82
CA LEU A 58 -7.18 10.36 6.87
C LEU A 58 -8.04 11.55 6.42
N HIS A 59 -7.92 11.98 5.16
CA HIS A 59 -8.51 13.23 4.68
C HIS A 59 -9.66 13.04 3.68
N GLY A 60 -9.89 11.82 3.18
CA GLY A 60 -10.93 11.53 2.18
C GLY A 60 -10.63 12.09 0.78
N ALA A 61 -9.45 12.67 0.55
CA ALA A 61 -8.98 13.22 -0.71
C ALA A 61 -7.47 13.02 -0.84
N LEU A 62 -6.93 13.11 -2.05
CA LEU A 62 -5.49 13.22 -2.25
C LEU A 62 -5.03 14.66 -1.94
N PRO A 63 -3.76 14.85 -1.51
CA PRO A 63 -3.21 16.17 -1.23
C PRO A 63 -3.22 17.10 -2.44
#